data_AF-A0A9D4HNT1-F1
#
_entry.id   AF-A0A9D4HNT1-F1
#
_cell.length_a   1.000
_cell.length_b   1.000
_cell.length_c   1.000
_cell.angle_alpha   90.00
_cell.angle_beta   90.00
_cell.angle_gamma   90.00
#
_symmetry.space_group_name_H-M   'P 1'
#
loop_
_entity.id
_entity.type
_entity.pdbx_description
1 polymer ?
#
loop_
_entity_poly.entity_id
_entity_poly.type
_entity_poly.pdbx_seq_one_letter_code
_entity_poly.pdbx_strand_id
1 'polypeptide(L)'
;MADQQLYAVFTLIDITLALPPTSVKCETSFSAMKLLKNKRRGRLRAGRLNDVMMVKLTSPSINEFDPDLAIKHWMTSTPSGQPRRIKREAPGSQGDCIVVSEEDEKDVASNKVTTP
;
A
#
# COMPACT_ATOMS: atom_id res chain seq x y z
N MET A 1 -3.48 -19.08 -44.27
CA MET A 1 -4.76 -18.33 -44.21
C MET A 1 -5.66 -18.81 -43.06
N ALA A 2 -5.58 -20.09 -42.64
CA ALA A 2 -6.29 -20.61 -41.46
C ALA A 2 -5.69 -20.12 -40.12
N ASP A 3 -4.36 -19.97 -40.04
CA ASP A 3 -3.67 -19.57 -38.79
C ASP A 3 -4.06 -18.16 -38.31
N GLN A 4 -4.37 -17.27 -39.25
CA GLN A 4 -4.85 -15.91 -38.96
C GLN A 4 -6.20 -15.92 -38.23
N GLN A 5 -7.08 -16.85 -38.58
CA GLN A 5 -8.41 -16.96 -37.96
C GLN A 5 -8.30 -17.50 -36.53
N LEU A 6 -7.38 -18.46 -36.29
CA LEU A 6 -7.15 -18.99 -34.96
C LEU A 6 -6.56 -17.92 -34.01
N TYR A 7 -5.64 -17.08 -34.50
CA TYR A 7 -5.10 -15.96 -33.74
C TYR A 7 -6.18 -14.94 -33.34
N ALA A 8 -7.10 -14.62 -34.26
CA ALA A 8 -8.20 -13.70 -33.98
C ALA A 8 -9.14 -14.24 -32.89
N VAL A 9 -9.43 -15.55 -32.90
CA VAL A 9 -10.26 -16.21 -31.88
C VAL A 9 -9.57 -16.16 -30.51
N PHE A 10 -8.27 -16.49 -30.43
CA PHE A 10 -7.53 -16.41 -29.16
C PHE A 10 -7.45 -14.98 -28.62
N THR A 11 -7.20 -14.00 -29.49
CA THR A 11 -7.19 -12.58 -29.09
C THR A 11 -8.53 -12.15 -28.51
N LEU A 12 -9.65 -12.59 -29.12
CA LEU A 12 -10.99 -12.32 -28.61
C LEU A 12 -11.23 -12.94 -27.24
N ILE A 13 -10.80 -14.20 -27.04
CA ILE A 13 -10.88 -14.89 -25.76
C ILE A 13 -10.06 -14.12 -24.71
N ASP A 14 -8.82 -13.74 -25.03
CA ASP A 14 -7.95 -13.01 -24.11
C ASP A 14 -8.54 -11.66 -23.69
N ILE A 15 -9.09 -10.89 -24.64
CA ILE A 15 -9.77 -9.63 -24.34
C ILE A 15 -11.01 -9.87 -23.47
N THR A 16 -11.81 -10.88 -23.79
CA THR A 16 -13.03 -11.20 -23.03
C THR A 16 -12.70 -11.62 -21.60
N LEU A 17 -11.61 -12.35 -21.40
CA LEU A 17 -11.11 -12.74 -20.08
C LEU A 17 -10.46 -11.59 -19.31
N ALA A 18 -9.89 -10.60 -20.01
CA ALA A 18 -9.32 -9.40 -19.40
C ALA A 18 -10.41 -8.42 -18.91
N LEU A 19 -11.59 -8.44 -19.53
CA LEU A 19 -12.71 -7.59 -19.13
C LEU A 19 -13.34 -8.11 -17.83
N PRO A 20 -13.43 -7.29 -16.77
CA PRO A 20 -14.12 -7.71 -15.56
C PRO A 20 -15.61 -7.91 -15.87
N PRO A 21 -16.21 -9.05 -15.49
CA PRO A 21 -17.61 -9.36 -15.80
C PRO A 21 -18.62 -8.51 -15.01
N THR A 22 -18.16 -7.76 -14.00
CA THR A 22 -19.02 -6.97 -13.11
C THR A 22 -18.44 -5.60 -12.79
N SER A 23 -19.33 -4.65 -12.46
CA SER A 23 -18.99 -3.30 -12.01
C SER A 23 -18.58 -3.21 -10.55
N VAL A 24 -18.59 -4.32 -9.79
CA VAL A 24 -18.33 -4.33 -8.34
C VAL A 24 -16.97 -3.71 -8.00
N LYS A 25 -15.95 -3.96 -8.82
CA LYS A 25 -14.62 -3.32 -8.66
C LYS A 25 -14.69 -1.80 -8.83
N CYS A 26 -15.52 -1.30 -9.74
CA CYS A 26 -15.74 0.13 -9.92
C CYS A 26 -16.48 0.73 -8.71
N GLU A 27 -17.56 0.12 -8.25
CA GLU A 27 -18.36 0.60 -7.12
C GLU A 27 -17.56 0.66 -5.80
N THR A 28 -16.77 -0.39 -5.55
CA THR A 28 -15.85 -0.44 -4.40
C THR A 28 -14.77 0.64 -4.50
N SER A 29 -14.23 0.90 -5.69
CA SER A 29 -13.29 1.99 -5.92
C SER A 29 -13.91 3.36 -5.65
N PHE A 30 -15.14 3.63 -6.13
CA PHE A 30 -15.83 4.89 -5.86
C PHE A 30 -16.14 5.08 -4.37
N SER A 31 -16.53 4.00 -3.70
CA SER A 31 -16.74 4.00 -2.25
C SER A 31 -15.46 4.33 -1.49
N ALA A 32 -14.33 3.73 -1.87
CA ALA A 32 -13.02 4.02 -1.30
C ALA A 32 -12.57 5.47 -1.59
N MET A 33 -12.87 6.00 -2.78
CA MET A 33 -12.58 7.39 -3.15
C MET A 33 -13.41 8.38 -2.31
N LYS A 34 -14.68 8.07 -2.06
CA LYS A 34 -15.55 8.87 -1.19
C LYS A 34 -14.99 8.92 0.24
N LEU A 35 -14.57 7.78 0.78
CA LEU A 35 -13.92 7.72 2.09
C LEU A 35 -12.62 8.52 2.11
N LEU A 36 -11.77 8.41 1.09
CA LEU A 36 -10.52 9.15 1.00
C LEU A 36 -10.75 10.67 0.96
N LYS A 37 -11.71 11.11 0.15
CA LYS A 37 -12.09 12.52 0.02
C LYS A 37 -12.65 13.08 1.34
N ASN A 38 -13.46 12.30 2.05
CA ASN A 38 -14.13 12.72 3.28
C ASN A 38 -13.26 12.58 4.53
N LYS A 39 -12.27 11.69 4.54
CA LYS A 39 -11.33 11.50 5.66
C LYS A 39 -10.50 12.75 5.95
N ARG A 40 -10.17 13.53 4.91
CA ARG A 40 -9.44 14.79 5.05
C ARG A 40 -10.44 15.95 5.19
N ARG A 41 -10.34 16.75 6.25
CA ARG A 41 -11.16 17.96 6.43
C ARG A 41 -10.93 19.04 5.34
N GLY A 42 -9.88 18.91 4.52
CA GLY A 42 -9.56 19.82 3.42
C GLY A 42 -9.87 19.22 2.05
N ARG A 43 -10.35 20.05 1.12
CA ARG A 43 -10.67 19.66 -0.26
C ARG A 43 -9.40 19.19 -1.00
N LEU A 44 -9.38 17.93 -1.42
CA LEU A 44 -8.32 17.40 -2.27
C LEU A 44 -8.56 17.79 -3.74
N ARG A 45 -7.52 18.24 -4.44
CA ARG A 45 -7.59 18.51 -5.89
C ARG A 45 -7.77 17.18 -6.63
N ALA A 46 -8.53 17.18 -7.73
CA ALA A 46 -8.88 15.97 -8.47
C ALA A 46 -7.66 15.14 -8.90
N GLY A 47 -6.59 15.77 -9.40
CA GLY A 47 -5.35 15.06 -9.77
C GLY A 47 -4.74 14.31 -8.58
N ARG A 48 -4.55 14.99 -7.45
CA ARG A 48 -4.03 14.35 -6.23
C ARG A 48 -4.95 13.27 -5.69
N LEU A 49 -6.27 13.43 -5.82
CA LEU A 49 -7.22 12.40 -5.42
C LEU A 49 -7.04 11.14 -6.28
N ASN A 50 -6.85 11.30 -7.59
CA ASN A 50 -6.58 10.18 -8.48
C ASN A 50 -5.25 9.49 -8.15
N ASP A 51 -4.18 10.25 -7.91
CA ASP A 51 -2.86 9.69 -7.58
C ASP A 51 -2.93 8.84 -6.30
N VAL A 52 -3.56 9.36 -5.25
CA VAL A 52 -3.71 8.63 -3.98
C VAL A 52 -4.67 7.44 -4.14
N MET A 53 -5.70 7.58 -4.96
CA MET A 53 -6.61 6.47 -5.27
C MET A 53 -5.89 5.33 -6.00
N MET A 54 -5.07 5.67 -6.99
CA MET A 54 -4.24 4.72 -7.72
C MET A 54 -3.33 3.97 -6.77
N VAL A 55 -2.58 4.67 -5.90
CA VAL A 55 -1.77 4.02 -4.86
C VAL A 55 -2.62 3.07 -4.02
N LYS A 56 -3.77 3.51 -3.52
CA LYS A 56 -4.64 2.68 -2.67
C LYS A 56 -5.18 1.41 -3.37
N LEU A 57 -5.38 1.44 -4.69
CA LEU A 57 -5.91 0.30 -5.45
C LEU A 57 -4.83 -0.66 -5.93
N THR A 58 -3.63 -0.15 -6.21
CA THR A 58 -2.54 -0.96 -6.80
C THR A 58 -1.52 -1.39 -5.77
N SER A 59 -1.38 -0.67 -4.65
CA SER A 59 -0.45 -1.04 -3.59
C SER A 59 -0.98 -2.23 -2.79
N PRO A 60 -0.09 -3.06 -2.23
CA PRO A 60 -0.48 -4.04 -1.23
C PRO A 60 -1.09 -3.37 0.00
N SER A 61 -1.70 -4.19 0.86
CA SER A 61 -2.22 -3.72 2.14
C SER A 61 -1.09 -3.13 3.00
N ILE A 62 -1.43 -2.25 3.96
CA ILE A 62 -0.42 -1.61 4.82
C ILE A 62 0.43 -2.61 5.60
N ASN A 63 -0.13 -3.78 5.92
CA ASN A 63 0.54 -4.84 6.68
C ASN A 63 1.55 -5.63 5.82
N GLU A 64 1.34 -5.67 4.51
CA GLU A 64 2.16 -6.42 3.54
C GLU A 64 3.08 -5.49 2.73
N PHE A 65 3.00 -4.19 2.99
CA PHE A 65 3.80 -3.21 2.27
C PHE A 65 5.24 -3.23 2.78
N ASP A 66 6.18 -3.55 1.87
CA ASP A 66 7.62 -3.46 2.14
C ASP A 66 8.14 -2.01 1.92
N PRO A 67 8.48 -1.26 2.99
CA PRO A 67 9.00 0.09 2.86
C PRO A 67 10.46 0.10 2.37
N ASP A 68 11.22 -0.98 2.52
CA ASP A 68 12.66 -0.98 2.28
C ASP A 68 13.00 -0.75 0.81
N LEU A 69 12.18 -1.27 -0.10
CA LEU A 69 12.35 -1.05 -1.53
C LEU A 69 12.23 0.44 -1.88
N ALA A 70 11.20 1.10 -1.33
CA ALA A 70 10.96 2.52 -1.55
C ALA A 70 12.07 3.37 -0.92
N ILE A 71 12.55 3.00 0.28
CA ILE A 71 13.66 3.67 0.95
C ILE A 71 14.94 3.55 0.13
N LYS A 72 15.29 2.34 -0.33
CA LYS A 72 16.47 2.10 -1.18
C LYS A 72 16.40 2.94 -2.45
N HIS A 73 15.28 2.87 -3.17
CA HIS A 73 15.05 3.67 -4.37
C HIS A 73 15.16 5.17 -4.07
N TRP A 74 14.55 5.64 -2.98
CA TRP A 74 14.67 7.03 -2.55
C TRP A 74 16.14 7.39 -2.31
N MET A 75 16.92 6.58 -1.60
CA MET A 75 18.33 6.86 -1.32
C MET A 75 19.21 6.87 -2.57
N THR A 76 18.91 6.06 -3.59
CA THR A 76 19.71 5.94 -4.82
C THR A 76 19.28 6.87 -5.96
N SER A 77 18.00 7.26 -6.01
CA SER A 77 17.41 8.01 -7.13
C SER A 77 17.60 9.52 -6.99
N THR A 78 18.85 9.94 -6.88
CA THR A 78 19.30 11.33 -6.94
C THR A 78 19.68 11.70 -8.38
N PRO A 79 19.39 12.91 -8.85
CA PRO A 79 19.79 13.37 -10.19
C PRO A 79 21.30 13.30 -10.44
N SER A 80 22.09 13.35 -9.37
CA SER A 80 23.56 13.26 -9.40
C SER A 80 24.11 11.83 -9.35
N GLY A 81 23.25 10.81 -9.18
CA GLY A 81 23.65 9.41 -8.99
C GLY A 81 24.36 9.12 -7.66
N GLN A 82 24.46 10.12 -6.76
CA GLN A 82 25.13 9.97 -5.46
C GLN A 82 24.11 9.67 -4.37
N PRO A 83 24.31 8.62 -3.54
CA PRO A 83 23.34 8.25 -2.52
C PRO A 83 23.07 9.43 -1.59
N ARG A 84 21.79 9.67 -1.26
CA ARG A 84 21.44 10.76 -0.33
C ARG A 84 22.11 10.53 1.02
N ARG A 85 23.01 11.44 1.38
CA ARG A 85 23.66 11.44 2.68
C ARG A 85 22.64 11.89 3.74
N ILE A 86 22.19 10.95 4.56
CA ILE A 86 21.48 11.29 5.80
C ILE A 86 22.51 11.90 6.74
N LYS A 87 22.34 13.18 7.10
CA LYS A 87 23.12 13.79 8.17
C LYS A 87 22.62 13.17 9.47
N ARG A 88 23.35 12.16 10.00
CA ARG A 88 23.08 11.69 11.36
C ARG A 88 23.37 12.85 12.30
N GLU A 89 22.38 13.27 13.08
CA GLU A 89 22.63 14.12 14.24
C GLU A 89 23.47 13.31 15.24
N ALA A 90 24.42 13.99 15.88
CA ALA A 90 25.32 13.34 16.85
C ALA A 90 24.47 12.68 17.96
N PRO A 91 24.89 11.52 18.50
CA PRO A 91 24.18 10.88 19.60
C PRO A 91 24.27 11.78 20.84
N GLY A 92 23.22 12.58 21.05
CA GLY A 92 23.20 13.65 22.04
C GLY A 92 21.85 14.35 22.17
N SER A 93 20.73 13.65 21.95
CA SER A 93 19.43 14.02 22.52
C SER A 93 18.50 12.80 22.49
N GLN A 94 18.20 12.33 23.69
CA GLN A 94 17.28 11.23 23.95
C GLN A 94 15.87 11.68 23.56
N GLY A 95 15.35 11.13 22.47
CA GLY A 95 13.96 11.25 22.07
C GLY A 95 13.46 9.85 21.77
N ASP A 96 12.57 9.36 22.63
CA ASP A 96 12.11 7.98 22.67
C ASP A 96 11.71 7.44 21.29
N CYS A 97 12.44 6.43 20.83
CA CYS A 97 11.98 5.57 19.76
C CYS A 97 10.97 4.60 20.39
N ILE A 98 9.70 4.71 19.98
CA ILE A 98 8.72 3.66 20.26
C ILE A 98 9.15 2.43 19.46
N VAL A 99 9.88 1.54 20.11
CA VAL A 99 10.02 0.15 19.70
C VAL A 99 8.70 -0.53 20.01
N VAL A 100 7.88 -0.75 18.98
CA VAL A 100 6.84 -1.78 19.07
C VAL A 100 7.54 -3.09 18.73
N SER A 101 8.04 -3.74 19.78
CA SER A 101 8.43 -5.15 19.70
C SER A 101 7.15 -5.98 19.73
N GLU A 102 6.85 -6.68 18.64
CA GLU A 102 5.96 -7.83 18.68
C GLU A 102 6.71 -8.97 19.36
N GLU A 103 6.36 -9.25 20.62
CA GLU A 103 6.74 -10.48 21.28
C GLU A 103 5.46 -11.27 21.57
N ASP A 104 5.31 -12.37 20.84
CA ASP A 104 4.41 -13.47 21.14
C ASP A 104 4.73 -14.04 22.53
N GLU A 105 3.75 -14.10 23.43
CA GLU A 105 3.80 -15.05 24.54
C GLU A 105 2.43 -15.72 24.74
N LYS A 106 2.40 -17.02 24.49
CA LYS A 106 1.30 -17.95 24.77
C LYS A 106 1.29 -18.32 26.25
N ASP A 107 0.07 -18.37 26.79
CA ASP A 107 -0.46 -19.29 27.82
C ASP A 107 0.44 -19.68 29.01
N VAL A 108 0.06 -19.25 30.24
CA VAL A 108 -0.11 -20.16 31.40
C VAL A 108 -1.11 -19.56 32.41
N ALA A 109 -1.96 -20.44 32.93
CA ALA A 109 -3.18 -20.22 33.69
C ALA A 109 -3.04 -19.76 35.16
N SER A 110 -4.19 -19.30 35.68
CA SER A 110 -4.70 -19.40 37.06
C SER A 110 -3.90 -18.77 38.21
N ASN A 111 -4.51 -17.74 38.84
CA ASN A 111 -5.09 -17.91 40.18
C ASN A 111 -5.98 -16.72 40.60
N LYS A 112 -7.18 -17.06 41.11
CA LYS A 112 -8.07 -16.21 41.93
C LYS A 112 -7.35 -15.75 43.20
N VAL A 113 -7.48 -14.49 43.61
CA VAL A 113 -7.69 -14.10 45.03
C VAL A 113 -8.51 -12.79 45.13
N THR A 114 -9.47 -12.88 46.04
CA THR A 114 -10.51 -11.99 46.59
C THR A 114 -10.05 -10.67 47.24
N THR A 115 -10.94 -9.66 47.15
CA THR A 115 -11.25 -8.39 47.89
C THR A 115 -10.42 -7.94 49.13
N PRO A 116 -10.58 -6.67 49.59
CA PRO A 116 -11.76 -6.23 50.37
C PRO A 116 -12.74 -5.32 49.61
#